data_AF-A0A5C6F1Q0-F1
#
_entry.id   AF-A0A5C6F1Q0-F1
#
_cell.length_a   1.000
_cell.length_b   1.000
_cell.length_c   1.000
_cell.angle_alpha   90.00
_cell.angle_beta   90.00
_cell.angle_gamma   90.00
#
_symmetry.space_group_name_H-M   'P 1'
#
loop_
_entity.id
_entity.type
_entity.pdbx_description
1 polymer ?
#
loop_
_entity_poly.entity_id
_entity_poly.type
_entity_poly.pdbx_seq_one_letter_code
_entity_poly.pdbx_strand_id
1 'polypeptide(L)'
;MSPDVHNLVDGYFDDSLSDQQSQQLSRWINADPMHARQFASALMLHDRLRNQFNANDEHAGQELGEPPVVSLAKSFDGGSRMKPRLVWATTACLVLLSTFLFWQTLGTSTASAAILELNRIMAANDRSLDRTFAISVQTTSIPLRDPGRYSPEHGRPPKPSLDQAILDVRGSDQFVLQRKTVQGERFITGSNGVTSWAVRPDGPVRFSHDLTRFNRDVPGHEYALPINNLHDGLGALRTAYDLELLPADAGEPDGGQTRRMLAVKKHGYRGPAEVEITYAASSGQIRQVRFFEMPYGPEDVTLTMTLVDDHALPADHFDYQSHHEPHRNVEFE
;
A
#
# COMPACT_ATOMS: atom_id res chain seq x y z
N MET A 1 -4.80 -30.92 -4.74
CA MET A 1 -3.91 -30.45 -5.83
C MET A 1 -3.00 -31.60 -6.22
N SER A 2 -2.65 -31.74 -7.51
CA SER A 2 -1.70 -32.76 -7.94
C SER A 2 -0.30 -32.38 -7.47
N PRO A 3 0.50 -33.29 -6.89
CA PRO A 3 1.86 -33.00 -6.39
C PRO A 3 2.79 -32.41 -7.46
N ASP A 4 2.55 -32.69 -8.73
CA ASP A 4 3.35 -32.14 -9.84
C ASP A 4 3.18 -30.63 -10.02
N VAL A 5 2.02 -30.07 -9.68
CA VAL A 5 1.75 -28.63 -9.85
C VAL A 5 2.40 -27.80 -8.75
N HIS A 6 2.45 -28.32 -7.51
CA HIS A 6 3.17 -27.64 -6.43
C HIS A 6 4.65 -27.48 -6.76
N ASN A 7 5.28 -28.53 -7.29
CA ASN A 7 6.68 -28.46 -7.71
C ASN A 7 6.93 -27.43 -8.82
N LEU A 8 5.96 -27.20 -9.71
CA LEU A 8 6.06 -26.15 -10.74
C LEU A 8 5.90 -24.74 -10.13
N VAL A 9 4.99 -24.57 -9.18
CA VAL A 9 4.77 -23.28 -8.51
C VAL A 9 5.98 -22.93 -7.62
N ASP A 10 6.47 -23.87 -6.82
CA ASP A 10 7.64 -23.68 -5.97
C ASP A 10 8.89 -23.43 -6.81
N GLY A 11 9.08 -24.22 -7.88
CA GLY A 11 10.20 -24.02 -8.79
C GLY A 11 10.15 -22.68 -9.53
N TYR A 12 8.97 -22.11 -9.76
CA TYR A 12 8.82 -20.76 -10.32
C TYR A 12 9.26 -19.69 -9.31
N PHE A 13 8.91 -19.84 -8.04
CA PHE A 13 9.31 -18.90 -6.99
C PHE A 13 10.81 -18.94 -6.69
N ASP A 14 11.43 -20.12 -6.85
CA ASP A 14 12.87 -20.33 -6.66
C ASP A 14 13.70 -20.07 -7.93
N ASP A 15 13.07 -19.60 -9.02
CA ASP A 15 13.70 -19.32 -10.31
C ASP A 15 14.48 -20.52 -10.89
N SER A 16 13.93 -21.74 -10.68
CA SER A 16 14.56 -23.01 -10.99
C SER A 16 13.86 -23.82 -12.10
N LEU A 17 12.81 -23.27 -12.71
CA LEU A 17 12.09 -23.93 -13.79
C LEU A 17 12.88 -23.91 -15.09
N SER A 18 12.88 -25.05 -15.78
CA SER A 18 13.21 -25.09 -17.21
C SER A 18 12.11 -24.45 -18.07
N ASP A 19 12.44 -24.06 -19.30
CA ASP A 19 11.48 -23.49 -20.26
C ASP A 19 10.24 -24.38 -20.47
N GLN A 20 10.45 -25.70 -20.51
CA GLN A 20 9.36 -26.67 -20.67
C GLN A 20 8.42 -26.68 -19.45
N GLN A 21 8.97 -26.56 -18.25
CA GLN A 21 8.20 -26.49 -17.00
C GLN A 21 7.48 -25.15 -16.85
N SER A 22 8.10 -24.04 -17.26
CA SER A 22 7.46 -22.72 -17.29
C SER A 22 6.26 -22.70 -18.24
N GLN A 23 6.39 -23.29 -19.43
CA GLN A 23 5.26 -23.46 -20.37
C GLN A 23 4.17 -24.39 -19.84
N GLN A 24 4.52 -25.39 -19.02
CA GLN A 24 3.54 -26.27 -18.38
C GLN A 24 2.77 -25.54 -17.27
N LEU A 25 3.46 -24.74 -16.46
CA LEU A 25 2.84 -23.89 -15.44
C LEU A 25 1.91 -22.84 -16.08
N SER A 26 2.36 -22.15 -17.13
CA SER A 26 1.55 -21.19 -17.87
C SER A 26 0.28 -21.82 -18.46
N ARG A 27 0.39 -23.01 -19.06
CA ARG A 27 -0.78 -23.77 -19.54
C ARG A 27 -1.73 -24.15 -18.42
N TRP A 28 -1.23 -24.53 -17.25
CA TRP A 28 -2.06 -24.86 -16.10
C TRP A 28 -2.80 -23.63 -15.55
N ILE A 29 -2.12 -22.49 -15.41
CA ILE A 29 -2.71 -21.21 -14.98
C ILE A 29 -3.84 -20.80 -15.93
N ASN A 30 -3.62 -20.91 -17.24
CA ASN A 30 -4.58 -20.48 -18.26
C ASN A 30 -5.74 -21.46 -18.48
N ALA A 31 -5.65 -22.69 -17.97
CA ALA A 31 -6.69 -23.70 -18.17
C ALA A 31 -7.96 -23.45 -17.35
N ASP A 32 -7.87 -22.75 -16.21
CA ASP A 32 -9.01 -22.48 -15.33
C ASP A 32 -8.77 -21.18 -14.52
N PRO A 33 -9.72 -20.22 -14.47
CA PRO A 33 -9.64 -19.05 -13.60
C PRO A 33 -9.35 -19.36 -12.13
N MET A 34 -9.78 -20.53 -11.63
CA MET A 34 -9.46 -20.97 -10.26
C MET A 34 -7.97 -21.30 -10.08
N HIS A 35 -7.28 -21.79 -11.10
CA HIS A 35 -5.83 -22.02 -11.05
C HIS A 35 -5.06 -20.70 -11.02
N ALA A 36 -5.49 -19.69 -11.79
CA ALA A 36 -4.91 -18.35 -11.74
C ALA A 36 -5.05 -17.72 -10.35
N ARG A 37 -6.23 -17.85 -9.71
CA ARG A 37 -6.43 -17.39 -8.32
C ARG A 37 -5.55 -18.14 -7.33
N GLN A 38 -5.42 -19.45 -7.47
CA GLN A 38 -4.54 -20.26 -6.62
C GLN A 38 -3.08 -19.85 -6.78
N PHE A 39 -2.60 -19.67 -8.00
CA PHE A 39 -1.25 -19.19 -8.29
C PHE A 39 -0.99 -17.80 -7.71
N ALA A 40 -1.91 -16.85 -7.92
CA ALA A 40 -1.81 -15.50 -7.36
C ALA A 40 -1.76 -15.54 -5.82
N SER A 41 -2.58 -16.37 -5.17
CA SER A 41 -2.56 -16.51 -3.72
C SER A 41 -1.24 -17.08 -3.20
N ALA A 42 -0.64 -18.05 -3.91
CA ALA A 42 0.65 -18.64 -3.56
C ALA A 42 1.79 -17.63 -3.75
N LEU A 43 1.76 -16.85 -4.82
CA LEU A 43 2.74 -15.78 -5.10
C LEU A 43 2.71 -14.71 -4.00
N MET A 44 1.52 -14.24 -3.61
CA MET A 44 1.37 -13.27 -2.53
C MET A 44 1.88 -13.80 -1.18
N LEU A 45 1.67 -15.09 -0.91
CA LEU A 45 2.19 -15.73 0.30
C LEU A 45 3.72 -15.82 0.27
N HIS A 46 4.30 -16.21 -0.87
CA HIS A 46 5.73 -16.29 -1.07
C HIS A 46 6.40 -14.93 -0.89
N ASP A 47 5.85 -13.87 -1.51
CA ASP A 47 6.33 -12.49 -1.34
C ASP A 47 6.26 -12.04 0.12
N ARG A 48 5.18 -12.38 0.82
CA ARG A 48 5.04 -12.06 2.25
C ARG A 48 6.10 -12.75 3.11
N LEU A 49 6.36 -14.04 2.86
CA LEU A 49 7.38 -14.80 3.59
C LEU A 49 8.78 -14.28 3.28
N ARG A 50 9.09 -14.00 2.02
CA ARG A 50 10.39 -13.44 1.61
C ARG A 50 10.64 -12.08 2.25
N ASN A 51 9.63 -11.21 2.29
CA ASN A 51 9.72 -9.93 2.99
C ASN A 51 9.94 -10.10 4.49
N GLN A 52 9.31 -11.11 5.12
CA GLN A 52 9.51 -11.42 6.53
C GLN A 52 10.92 -11.97 6.83
N PHE A 53 11.47 -12.83 5.97
CA PHE A 53 12.84 -13.33 6.11
C PHE A 53 13.87 -12.22 5.96
N ASN A 54 13.73 -11.35 4.96
CA ASN A 54 14.60 -10.20 4.78
C ASN A 54 14.53 -9.23 5.98
N ALA A 55 13.35 -9.01 6.56
CA ALA A 55 13.20 -8.18 7.75
C ALA A 55 13.89 -8.78 8.99
N ASN A 56 13.94 -10.11 9.10
CA ASN A 56 14.61 -10.80 10.20
C ASN A 56 16.15 -10.85 10.02
N ASP A 57 16.64 -11.04 8.79
CA ASP A 57 18.08 -11.09 8.51
C ASP A 57 18.76 -9.72 8.75
N GLU A 58 18.06 -8.61 8.53
CA GLU A 58 18.56 -7.27 8.86
C GLU A 58 18.63 -7.01 10.38
N HIS A 59 17.79 -7.66 11.19
CA HIS A 59 17.89 -7.59 12.66
C HIS A 59 19.07 -8.41 13.22
N ALA A 60 19.49 -9.48 12.53
CA ALA A 60 20.66 -10.26 12.92
C ALA A 60 22.00 -9.55 12.61
N GLY A 61 22.00 -8.57 11.71
CA GLY A 61 23.19 -7.80 11.33
C GLY A 61 23.57 -6.64 12.27
N GLN A 62 22.75 -6.32 13.28
CA GLN A 62 22.87 -5.09 14.07
C GLN A 62 23.27 -5.29 15.55
N GLU A 63 23.66 -6.51 15.96
CA GLU A 63 24.23 -6.81 17.28
C GLU A 63 25.75 -7.07 17.27
N LEU A 64 26.55 -6.21 16.63
CA LEU A 64 28.01 -6.15 16.87
C LEU A 64 28.48 -4.68 16.86
N GLY A 65 28.10 -3.95 17.89
CA GLY A 65 28.60 -2.60 18.17
C GLY A 65 28.81 -2.41 19.66
N GLU A 66 30.08 -2.42 20.08
CA GLU A 66 30.53 -2.24 21.46
C GLU A 66 29.96 -0.96 22.11
N PRO A 67 29.56 -1.00 23.40
CA PRO A 67 29.14 0.21 24.11
C PRO A 67 30.33 1.05 24.58
N PRO A 68 30.23 2.39 24.58
CA PRO A 68 31.33 3.27 24.96
C PRO A 68 31.53 3.30 26.48
N VAL A 69 32.79 3.14 26.87
CA VAL A 69 33.27 3.27 28.25
C VAL A 69 33.33 4.77 28.60
N VAL A 70 32.45 5.23 29.49
CA VAL A 70 32.63 6.50 30.20
C VAL A 70 32.96 6.19 31.66
N SER A 71 34.15 6.62 32.05
CA SER A 71 34.72 6.50 33.39
C SER A 71 34.33 7.70 34.25
N LEU A 72 33.83 7.47 35.46
CA LEU A 72 33.96 8.44 36.56
C LEU A 72 34.04 7.78 37.95
N ALA A 73 35.24 7.91 38.51
CA ALA A 73 35.63 8.15 39.91
C ALA A 73 35.16 7.24 41.07
N LYS A 74 36.19 6.70 41.74
CA LYS A 74 36.28 6.12 43.10
C LYS A 74 35.57 6.90 44.21
N SER A 75 35.12 6.15 45.22
CA SER A 75 35.15 6.39 46.70
C SER A 75 33.98 5.58 47.31
N PHE A 76 34.00 4.83 48.41
CA PHE A 76 34.89 4.58 49.54
C PHE A 76 34.62 3.15 50.07
N ASP A 77 35.56 2.66 50.86
CA ASP A 77 35.64 1.36 51.52
C ASP A 77 34.70 1.21 52.74
N GLY A 78 34.41 -0.04 53.11
CA GLY A 78 34.14 -0.41 54.51
C GLY A 78 32.75 -0.93 54.92
N GLY A 79 32.69 -2.21 55.30
CA GLY A 79 32.12 -2.57 56.61
C GLY A 79 30.83 -3.41 56.70
N SER A 80 31.02 -4.74 56.74
CA SER A 80 30.46 -5.69 57.72
C SER A 80 28.94 -5.78 58.01
N ARG A 81 28.42 -6.99 57.75
CA ARG A 81 27.44 -7.81 58.54
C ARG A 81 26.28 -7.10 59.24
N MET A 82 25.05 -7.46 58.81
CA MET A 82 24.12 -8.30 59.58
C MET A 82 22.85 -8.56 58.76
N LYS A 83 22.39 -9.81 58.72
CA LYS A 83 20.98 -10.12 58.42
C LYS A 83 20.18 -9.98 59.71
N PRO A 84 18.91 -9.60 59.62
CA PRO A 84 17.88 -10.59 59.97
C PRO A 84 16.76 -10.68 58.93
N ARG A 85 16.04 -11.80 59.02
CA ARG A 85 14.97 -12.24 58.12
C ARG A 85 13.61 -11.64 58.51
N LEU A 86 12.71 -11.64 57.51
CA LEU A 86 11.23 -11.54 57.56
C LEU A 86 10.73 -10.16 58.03
N VAL A 87 9.90 -9.43 57.31
CA VAL A 87 8.55 -9.71 56.78
C VAL A 87 8.31 -8.75 55.59
N TRP A 88 7.22 -8.94 54.83
CA TRP A 88 6.69 -8.10 53.73
C TRP A 88 6.86 -8.69 52.31
N ALA A 89 6.34 -9.91 52.13
CA ALA A 89 6.08 -10.51 50.82
C ALA A 89 4.64 -10.25 50.31
N THR A 90 4.01 -9.12 50.69
CA THR A 90 2.63 -8.80 50.28
C THR A 90 2.46 -7.45 49.59
N THR A 91 3.41 -6.51 49.72
CA THR A 91 3.35 -5.21 49.01
C THR A 91 3.96 -5.24 47.62
N ALA A 92 4.96 -6.09 47.36
CA ALA A 92 5.59 -6.18 46.04
C ALA A 92 4.63 -6.73 44.97
N CYS A 93 3.77 -7.71 45.31
CA CYS A 93 2.78 -8.23 44.36
C CYS A 93 1.67 -7.23 44.05
N LEU A 94 1.22 -6.39 44.99
CA LEU A 94 0.18 -5.39 44.71
C LEU A 94 0.73 -4.21 43.88
N VAL A 95 1.98 -3.81 44.09
CA VAL A 95 2.63 -2.80 43.24
C VAL A 95 2.91 -3.37 41.84
N LEU A 96 3.40 -4.61 41.73
CA LEU A 96 3.62 -5.25 40.43
C LEU A 96 2.30 -5.53 39.68
N LEU A 97 1.24 -5.98 40.36
CA LEU A 97 -0.09 -6.15 39.75
C LEU A 97 -0.71 -4.81 39.35
N SER A 98 -0.56 -3.75 40.16
CA SER A 98 -1.10 -2.43 39.80
C SER A 98 -0.33 -1.81 38.64
N THR A 99 0.99 -1.95 38.55
CA THR A 99 1.76 -1.53 37.35
C THR A 99 1.45 -2.39 36.13
N PHE A 100 1.21 -3.69 36.29
CA PHE A 100 0.88 -4.59 35.19
C PHE A 100 -0.54 -4.34 34.67
N LEU A 101 -1.52 -4.13 35.56
CA LEU A 101 -2.89 -3.76 35.20
C LEU A 101 -2.97 -2.34 34.62
N PHE A 102 -2.16 -1.39 35.10
CA PHE A 102 -2.10 -0.03 34.54
C PHE A 102 -1.46 -0.01 33.15
N TRP A 103 -0.53 -0.92 32.85
CA TRP A 103 -0.03 -1.08 31.47
C TRP A 103 -1.03 -1.78 30.54
N GLN A 104 -1.87 -2.68 31.05
CA GLN A 104 -2.90 -3.34 30.24
C GLN A 104 -4.05 -2.39 29.84
N THR A 105 -4.33 -1.33 30.61
CA THR A 105 -5.44 -0.40 30.35
C THR A 105 -5.08 0.74 29.40
N LEU A 106 -3.81 1.07 29.21
CA LEU A 106 -3.38 2.17 28.33
C LEU A 106 -3.10 1.74 26.87
N GLY A 107 -2.92 0.45 26.59
CA GLY A 107 -2.45 -0.02 25.28
C GLY A 107 -3.43 -0.81 24.41
N THR A 108 -4.63 -1.15 24.87
CA THR A 108 -5.41 -2.25 24.25
C THR A 108 -6.73 -1.87 23.55
N SER A 109 -7.17 -0.61 23.58
CA SER A 109 -8.51 -0.26 23.05
C SER A 109 -8.56 0.46 21.70
N THR A 110 -7.50 1.13 21.24
CA THR A 110 -7.53 1.97 20.02
C THR A 110 -7.26 1.17 18.75
N ALA A 111 -6.27 0.28 18.77
CA ALA A 111 -5.89 -0.54 17.61
C ALA A 111 -7.04 -1.46 17.14
N SER A 112 -7.78 -2.07 18.07
CA SER A 112 -8.93 -2.91 17.74
C SER A 112 -10.09 -2.11 17.12
N ALA A 113 -10.38 -0.93 17.66
CA ALA A 113 -11.42 -0.04 17.14
C ALA A 113 -11.07 0.50 15.74
N ALA A 114 -9.81 0.88 15.50
CA ALA A 114 -9.35 1.35 14.20
C ALA A 114 -9.43 0.25 13.13
N ILE A 115 -9.06 -0.99 13.47
CA ILE A 115 -9.19 -2.14 12.56
C ILE A 115 -10.66 -2.44 12.24
N LEU A 116 -11.54 -2.45 13.24
CA LEU A 116 -12.98 -2.65 13.03
C LEU A 116 -13.58 -1.56 12.13
N GLU A 117 -13.17 -0.32 12.36
CA GLU A 117 -13.62 0.81 11.54
C GLU A 117 -13.07 0.73 10.11
N LEU A 118 -11.82 0.31 9.92
CA LEU A 118 -11.25 0.10 8.59
C LEU A 118 -12.03 -0.98 7.84
N ASN A 119 -12.37 -2.10 8.50
CA ASN A 119 -13.18 -3.15 7.89
C ASN A 119 -14.58 -2.63 7.49
N ARG A 120 -15.18 -1.74 8.30
CA ARG A 120 -16.45 -1.09 7.96
C ARG A 120 -16.32 -0.19 6.73
N ILE A 121 -15.25 0.61 6.67
CA ILE A 121 -14.92 1.44 5.49
C ILE A 121 -14.75 0.53 4.28
N MET A 122 -13.93 -0.51 4.35
CA MET A 122 -13.72 -1.46 3.25
C MET A 122 -15.07 -2.02 2.75
N ALA A 123 -15.91 -2.56 3.64
CA ALA A 123 -17.21 -3.11 3.28
C ALA A 123 -18.17 -2.07 2.66
N ALA A 124 -18.12 -0.81 3.12
CA ALA A 124 -18.92 0.27 2.53
C ALA A 124 -18.45 0.65 1.12
N ASN A 125 -17.16 0.47 0.84
CA ASN A 125 -16.53 0.87 -0.41
C ASN A 125 -16.33 -0.30 -1.40
N ASP A 126 -16.63 -1.53 -0.99
CA ASP A 126 -16.55 -2.75 -1.82
C ASP A 126 -17.69 -2.86 -2.85
N ARG A 127 -18.69 -1.98 -2.77
CA ARG A 127 -19.76 -1.92 -3.77
C ARG A 127 -19.15 -1.44 -5.09
N SER A 128 -19.48 -2.13 -6.19
CA SER A 128 -19.12 -1.77 -7.57
C SER A 128 -19.82 -0.48 -8.04
N LEU A 129 -19.62 0.60 -7.30
CA LEU A 129 -20.01 1.95 -7.66
C LEU A 129 -18.82 2.62 -8.31
N ASP A 130 -19.12 3.34 -9.37
CA ASP A 130 -18.14 4.14 -10.07
C ASP A 130 -17.83 5.37 -9.23
N ARG A 131 -16.56 5.78 -9.23
CA ARG A 131 -16.11 6.92 -8.45
C ARG A 131 -15.11 7.71 -9.24
N THR A 132 -15.26 9.02 -9.15
CA THR A 132 -14.34 9.98 -9.74
C THR A 132 -13.62 10.71 -8.61
N PHE A 133 -12.30 10.61 -8.60
CA PHE A 133 -11.43 11.32 -7.68
C PHE A 133 -10.64 12.41 -8.42
N ALA A 134 -10.67 13.62 -7.89
CA ALA A 134 -9.73 14.66 -8.26
C ALA A 134 -8.45 14.54 -7.42
N ILE A 135 -7.30 14.59 -8.07
CA ILE A 135 -5.98 14.47 -7.44
C ILE A 135 -5.30 15.84 -7.45
N SER A 136 -4.82 16.27 -6.28
CA SER A 136 -4.00 17.48 -6.13
C SER A 136 -2.68 17.14 -5.44
N VAL A 137 -1.57 17.60 -6.01
CA VAL A 137 -0.24 17.43 -5.40
C VAL A 137 0.09 18.67 -4.58
N GLN A 138 0.57 18.48 -3.35
CA GLN A 138 0.92 19.56 -2.43
C GLN A 138 2.43 19.80 -2.41
N THR A 139 3.20 18.72 -2.32
CA THR A 139 4.66 18.76 -2.22
C THR A 139 5.26 17.65 -3.04
N THR A 140 6.36 17.96 -3.72
CA THR A 140 7.22 16.99 -4.40
C THR A 140 8.63 17.15 -3.85
N SER A 141 9.26 16.04 -3.47
CA SER A 141 10.65 16.01 -3.02
C SER A 141 11.40 14.90 -3.73
N ILE A 142 12.66 15.13 -4.08
CA ILE A 142 13.55 14.06 -4.54
C ILE A 142 14.23 13.51 -3.28
N PRO A 143 13.96 12.26 -2.86
CA PRO A 143 14.68 11.66 -1.75
C PRO A 143 16.19 11.70 -2.04
N LEU A 144 17.01 11.98 -1.01
CA LEU A 144 18.48 12.02 -1.13
C LEU A 144 19.12 10.66 -1.53
N ARG A 145 18.32 9.59 -1.64
CA ARG A 145 18.77 8.31 -2.17
C ARG A 145 18.90 8.43 -3.68
N ASP A 146 20.14 8.45 -4.16
CA ASP A 146 20.45 8.30 -5.57
C ASP A 146 19.80 7.00 -6.08
N PRO A 147 18.79 7.06 -6.97
CA PRO A 147 18.24 5.87 -7.59
C PRO A 147 19.36 5.34 -8.50
N GLY A 148 20.17 4.45 -7.95
CA GLY A 148 21.38 3.96 -8.64
C GLY A 148 21.08 3.47 -10.06
N ARG A 149 22.11 3.31 -10.88
CA ARG A 149 22.02 2.91 -12.31
C ARG A 149 21.13 1.69 -12.63
N TYR A 150 20.72 0.91 -11.63
CA TYR A 150 19.84 -0.25 -11.73
C TYR A 150 18.36 0.06 -11.43
N SER A 151 17.98 1.32 -11.23
CA SER A 151 16.57 1.68 -11.07
C SER A 151 15.79 1.35 -12.35
N PRO A 152 14.61 0.72 -12.26
CA PRO A 152 13.76 0.45 -13.42
C PRO A 152 13.28 1.73 -14.13
N GLU A 153 13.44 2.90 -13.50
CA GLU A 153 13.15 4.21 -14.08
C GLU A 153 14.33 4.80 -14.87
N HIS A 154 15.50 4.16 -14.84
CA HIS A 154 16.70 4.67 -15.53
C HIS A 154 16.52 4.66 -17.05
N GLY A 155 16.68 5.82 -17.68
CA GLY A 155 16.51 6.00 -19.13
C GLY A 155 15.06 6.12 -19.60
N ARG A 156 14.08 6.15 -18.69
CA ARG A 156 12.67 6.36 -19.01
C ARG A 156 12.34 7.85 -19.14
N PRO A 157 11.38 8.23 -20.01
CA PRO A 157 10.81 9.57 -19.97
C PRO A 157 10.26 9.91 -18.57
N PRO A 158 10.26 11.18 -18.17
CA PRO A 158 9.72 11.60 -16.88
C PRO A 158 8.23 11.21 -16.77
N LYS A 159 7.83 10.78 -15.56
CA LYS A 159 6.43 10.41 -15.31
C LYS A 159 5.52 11.64 -15.48
N PRO A 160 4.32 11.49 -16.07
CA PRO A 160 3.34 12.58 -16.14
C PRO A 160 2.97 13.08 -14.74
N SER A 161 2.69 14.38 -14.60
CA SER A 161 2.32 14.97 -13.32
C SER A 161 0.98 14.39 -12.83
N LEU A 162 0.88 14.24 -11.50
CA LEU A 162 -0.36 13.86 -10.81
C LEU A 162 -1.20 15.06 -10.40
N ASP A 163 -0.65 16.27 -10.50
CA ASP A 163 -1.41 17.46 -10.13
C ASP A 163 -2.54 17.71 -11.12
N GLN A 164 -3.73 17.98 -10.58
CA GLN A 164 -4.99 18.11 -11.33
C GLN A 164 -5.36 16.84 -12.12
N ALA A 165 -4.85 15.67 -11.71
CA ALA A 165 -5.22 14.41 -12.35
C ALA A 165 -6.64 13.99 -11.94
N ILE A 166 -7.32 13.27 -12.83
CA ILE A 166 -8.63 12.67 -12.56
C ILE A 166 -8.48 11.16 -12.59
N LEU A 167 -9.01 10.50 -11.56
CA LEU A 167 -9.03 9.05 -11.46
C LEU A 167 -10.47 8.56 -11.37
N ASP A 168 -10.89 7.84 -12.39
CA ASP A 168 -12.14 7.10 -12.43
C ASP A 168 -11.87 5.66 -12.02
N VAL A 169 -12.64 5.09 -11.12
CA VAL A 169 -12.52 3.69 -10.69
C VAL A 169 -13.88 3.00 -10.68
N ARG A 170 -13.88 1.71 -11.04
CA ARG A 170 -15.04 0.81 -10.94
C ARG A 170 -14.55 -0.55 -10.43
N GLY A 171 -15.10 -0.96 -9.29
CA GLY A 171 -14.68 -2.22 -8.65
C GLY A 171 -13.18 -2.22 -8.29
N SER A 172 -12.52 -3.36 -8.43
CA SER A 172 -11.12 -3.56 -8.04
C SER A 172 -10.12 -3.50 -9.20
N ASP A 173 -10.57 -3.68 -10.44
CA ASP A 173 -9.71 -3.94 -11.60
C ASP A 173 -9.93 -2.98 -12.78
N GLN A 174 -10.95 -2.11 -12.69
CA GLN A 174 -11.25 -1.13 -13.73
C GLN A 174 -10.92 0.28 -13.25
N PHE A 175 -10.10 0.99 -14.02
CA PHE A 175 -9.74 2.37 -13.72
C PHE A 175 -9.36 3.15 -14.98
N VAL A 176 -9.50 4.48 -14.91
CA VAL A 176 -8.97 5.43 -15.88
C VAL A 176 -8.28 6.56 -15.11
N LEU A 177 -6.98 6.73 -15.32
CA LEU A 177 -6.19 7.80 -14.75
C LEU A 177 -5.80 8.78 -15.86
N GLN A 178 -6.32 10.00 -15.75
CA GLN A 178 -6.10 11.10 -16.70
C GLN A 178 -5.12 12.10 -16.09
N ARG A 179 -4.01 12.35 -16.79
CA ARG A 179 -2.92 13.22 -16.34
C ARG A 179 -2.49 14.18 -17.44
N LYS A 180 -1.61 15.11 -17.08
CA LYS A 180 -0.93 15.99 -18.03
C LYS A 180 0.56 15.72 -18.05
N THR A 181 1.14 15.72 -19.24
CA THR A 181 2.60 15.72 -19.41
C THR A 181 3.18 17.06 -18.95
N VAL A 182 4.51 17.17 -18.87
CA VAL A 182 5.20 18.44 -18.60
C VAL A 182 4.88 19.53 -19.62
N GLN A 183 4.43 19.15 -20.82
CA GLN A 183 4.02 20.07 -21.88
C GLN A 183 2.52 20.42 -21.81
N GLY A 184 1.79 19.87 -20.84
CA GLY A 184 0.35 20.11 -20.64
C GLY A 184 -0.57 19.19 -21.46
N GLU A 185 -0.02 18.25 -22.21
CA GLU A 185 -0.77 17.35 -23.07
C GLU A 185 -1.40 16.20 -22.28
N ARG A 186 -2.54 15.68 -22.75
CA ARG A 186 -3.27 14.62 -22.04
C ARG A 186 -2.54 13.28 -22.17
N PHE A 187 -2.32 12.64 -21.04
CA PHE A 187 -1.78 11.29 -20.94
C PHE A 187 -2.76 10.44 -20.12
N ILE A 188 -3.30 9.39 -20.72
CA ILE A 188 -4.34 8.56 -20.09
C ILE A 188 -3.83 7.13 -19.96
N THR A 189 -4.03 6.53 -18.80
CA THR A 189 -3.74 5.12 -18.54
C THR A 189 -4.97 4.48 -17.93
N GLY A 190 -5.29 3.25 -18.30
CA GLY A 190 -6.45 2.59 -17.76
C GLY A 190 -6.41 1.07 -17.85
N SER A 191 -7.45 0.46 -17.30
CA SER A 191 -7.73 -0.96 -17.34
C SER A 191 -9.23 -1.15 -17.36
N ASN A 192 -9.71 -2.11 -18.16
CA ASN A 192 -11.09 -2.60 -18.12
C ASN A 192 -11.22 -3.94 -17.35
N GLY A 193 -10.17 -4.36 -16.64
CA GLY A 193 -10.13 -5.64 -15.91
C GLY A 193 -9.72 -6.85 -16.77
N VAL A 194 -9.66 -6.69 -18.10
CA VAL A 194 -9.22 -7.73 -19.05
C VAL A 194 -7.94 -7.33 -19.78
N THR A 195 -7.80 -6.03 -20.05
CA THR A 195 -6.64 -5.43 -20.71
C THR A 195 -6.27 -4.13 -20.01
N SER A 196 -4.97 -3.86 -19.94
CA SER A 196 -4.44 -2.56 -19.55
C SER A 196 -4.00 -1.79 -20.79
N TRP A 197 -4.10 -0.48 -20.75
CA TRP A 197 -3.84 0.37 -21.90
C TRP A 197 -3.30 1.75 -21.53
N ALA A 198 -2.64 2.40 -22.49
CA ALA A 198 -2.13 3.75 -22.37
C ALA A 198 -2.35 4.56 -23.67
N VAL A 199 -2.94 5.74 -23.51
CA VAL A 199 -3.11 6.75 -24.55
C VAL A 199 -2.12 7.89 -24.28
N ARG A 200 -1.00 7.86 -24.99
CA ARG A 200 0.02 8.91 -24.95
C ARG A 200 -0.39 10.09 -25.84
N PRO A 201 0.09 11.32 -25.61
CA PRO A 201 -0.20 12.43 -26.51
C PRO A 201 0.37 12.18 -27.92
N ASP A 202 1.54 11.56 -27.99
CA ASP A 202 2.24 11.17 -29.20
C ASP A 202 2.20 9.65 -29.44
N GLY A 203 2.28 9.24 -30.70
CA GLY A 203 2.43 7.82 -31.08
C GLY A 203 1.13 7.00 -31.14
N PRO A 204 1.22 5.67 -31.05
CA PRO A 204 0.07 4.77 -31.05
C PRO A 204 -0.56 4.65 -29.66
N VAL A 205 -1.83 4.26 -29.63
CA VAL A 205 -2.47 3.74 -28.42
C VAL A 205 -1.94 2.35 -28.16
N ARG A 206 -1.48 2.08 -26.93
CA ARG A 206 -0.87 0.80 -26.58
C ARG A 206 -1.79 0.04 -25.63
N PHE A 207 -1.96 -1.25 -25.86
CA PHE A 207 -2.71 -2.11 -24.96
C PHE A 207 -2.03 -3.46 -24.79
N SER A 208 -2.28 -4.11 -23.65
CA SER A 208 -1.70 -5.39 -23.29
C SER A 208 -2.69 -6.23 -22.48
N HIS A 209 -2.55 -7.55 -22.57
CA HIS A 209 -3.25 -8.50 -21.70
C HIS A 209 -2.63 -8.59 -20.30
N ASP A 210 -1.42 -8.07 -20.11
CA ASP A 210 -0.85 -7.90 -18.76
C ASP A 210 -1.48 -6.66 -18.10
N LEU A 211 -2.36 -6.90 -17.13
CA LEU A 211 -3.06 -5.86 -16.38
C LEU A 211 -2.12 -4.93 -15.60
N THR A 212 -0.87 -5.34 -15.37
CA THR A 212 0.14 -4.54 -14.66
C THR A 212 0.98 -3.68 -15.60
N ARG A 213 0.90 -3.91 -16.91
CA ARG A 213 1.81 -3.32 -17.91
C ARG A 213 1.87 -1.79 -17.83
N PHE A 214 0.71 -1.14 -17.73
CA PHE A 214 0.61 0.32 -17.68
C PHE A 214 0.30 0.87 -16.28
N ASN A 215 0.29 0.00 -15.26
CA ASN A 215 0.09 0.41 -13.87
C ASN A 215 1.35 1.02 -13.26
N ARG A 216 2.53 0.85 -13.86
CA ARG A 216 3.80 1.45 -13.37
C ARG A 216 3.81 2.98 -13.33
N ASP A 217 2.90 3.60 -14.08
CA ASP A 217 2.71 5.06 -14.05
C ASP A 217 1.59 5.50 -13.10
N VAL A 218 0.90 4.54 -12.47
CA VAL A 218 -0.08 4.76 -11.41
C VAL A 218 0.65 4.83 -10.06
N PRO A 219 0.40 5.87 -9.27
CA PRO A 219 1.04 6.02 -7.96
C PRO A 219 0.76 4.87 -7.01
N GLY A 220 1.78 4.49 -6.23
CA GLY A 220 1.69 3.42 -5.24
C GLY A 220 1.67 2.00 -5.81
N HIS A 221 1.63 1.81 -7.14
CA HIS A 221 1.66 0.49 -7.78
C HIS A 221 2.94 -0.30 -7.45
N GLU A 222 4.08 0.38 -7.37
CA GLU A 222 5.38 -0.22 -7.02
C GLU A 222 5.45 -0.70 -5.56
N TYR A 223 4.49 -0.32 -4.72
CA TYR A 223 4.58 -0.42 -3.26
C TYR A 223 3.32 -0.99 -2.61
N ALA A 224 2.52 -1.75 -3.37
CA ALA A 224 1.32 -2.45 -2.89
C ALA A 224 0.25 -1.54 -2.24
N LEU A 225 0.23 -0.24 -2.58
CA LEU A 225 -0.81 0.71 -2.21
C LEU A 225 -1.29 1.48 -3.45
N PRO A 226 -1.81 0.78 -4.46
CA PRO A 226 -2.12 1.41 -5.72
C PRO A 226 -3.37 2.30 -5.57
N ILE A 227 -3.25 3.58 -5.93
CA ILE A 227 -4.35 4.54 -5.71
C ILE A 227 -5.59 4.24 -6.58
N ASN A 228 -5.44 3.43 -7.64
CA ASN A 228 -6.50 3.03 -8.56
C ASN A 228 -7.35 1.86 -8.06
N ASN A 229 -6.94 1.18 -6.98
CA ASN A 229 -7.72 0.11 -6.37
C ASN A 229 -7.85 0.37 -4.86
N LEU A 230 -8.99 0.95 -4.48
CA LEU A 230 -9.30 1.23 -3.09
C LEU A 230 -9.43 -0.05 -2.25
N HIS A 231 -9.93 -1.15 -2.81
CA HIS A 231 -10.09 -2.40 -2.07
C HIS A 231 -8.72 -2.93 -1.61
N ASP A 232 -7.80 -3.11 -2.55
CA ASP A 232 -6.45 -3.61 -2.27
C ASP A 232 -5.65 -2.60 -1.44
N GLY A 233 -5.77 -1.31 -1.76
CA GLY A 233 -5.11 -0.25 -1.03
C GLY A 233 -5.51 -0.21 0.44
N LEU A 234 -6.81 -0.25 0.75
CA LEU A 234 -7.29 -0.31 2.13
C LEU A 234 -6.89 -1.62 2.82
N GLY A 235 -6.89 -2.74 2.09
CA GLY A 235 -6.42 -4.03 2.60
C GLY A 235 -4.94 -4.01 3.01
N ALA A 236 -4.09 -3.32 2.25
CA ALA A 236 -2.67 -3.17 2.53
C ALA A 236 -2.42 -2.38 3.83
N LEU A 237 -3.24 -1.35 4.11
CA LEU A 237 -3.13 -0.57 5.36
C LEU A 237 -3.25 -1.46 6.60
N ARG A 238 -4.13 -2.47 6.58
CA ARG A 238 -4.31 -3.41 7.70
C ARG A 238 -3.03 -4.13 8.09
N THR A 239 -2.16 -4.39 7.12
CA THR A 239 -0.94 -5.19 7.33
C THR A 239 0.25 -4.30 7.59
N ALA A 240 0.47 -3.32 6.71
CA ALA A 240 1.70 -2.53 6.63
C ALA A 240 1.68 -1.26 7.50
N TYR A 241 0.56 -0.91 8.13
CA TYR A 241 0.41 0.36 8.87
C TYR A 241 -0.15 0.13 10.28
N ASP A 242 0.23 1.03 11.18
CA ASP A 242 -0.42 1.21 12.47
C ASP A 242 -1.58 2.20 12.30
N LEU A 243 -2.76 1.78 12.74
CA LEU A 243 -4.02 2.51 12.49
C LEU A 243 -4.48 3.23 13.74
N GLU A 244 -4.79 4.51 13.58
CA GLU A 244 -5.37 5.37 14.60
C GLU A 244 -6.67 6.00 14.10
N LEU A 245 -7.72 5.89 14.92
CA LEU A 245 -8.98 6.57 14.67
C LEU A 245 -8.93 7.95 15.34
N LEU A 246 -9.01 9.01 14.54
CA LEU A 246 -8.98 10.37 15.06
C LEU A 246 -10.37 10.79 15.56
N PRO A 247 -10.44 11.74 16.51
CA PRO A 247 -11.71 12.30 16.96
C PRO A 247 -12.53 12.83 15.78
N ALA A 248 -13.85 12.67 15.84
CA ALA A 248 -14.73 13.22 14.82
C ALA A 248 -14.68 14.75 14.89
N ASP A 249 -14.34 15.38 13.76
CA ASP A 249 -14.45 16.83 13.64
C ASP A 249 -15.93 17.24 13.70
N ALA A 250 -16.22 18.40 14.29
CA ALA A 250 -17.55 18.99 14.23
C ALA A 250 -17.84 19.29 12.76
N GLY A 251 -18.76 18.51 12.16
CA GLY A 251 -18.92 18.41 10.71
C GLY A 251 -19.11 19.75 9.99
N GLU A 252 -18.76 19.77 8.71
CA GLU A 252 -19.10 20.90 7.85
C GLU A 252 -20.62 21.11 7.80
N PRO A 253 -21.11 22.36 7.71
CA PRO A 253 -22.53 22.69 7.80
C PRO A 253 -23.43 22.01 6.75
N ASP A 254 -22.85 21.44 5.69
CA ASP A 254 -23.57 20.81 4.57
C ASP A 254 -23.25 19.30 4.38
N GLY A 255 -22.33 18.74 5.18
CA GLY A 255 -21.58 17.52 4.83
C GLY A 255 -21.72 16.32 5.76
N GLY A 256 -22.71 16.31 6.66
CA GLY A 256 -22.85 15.25 7.67
C GLY A 256 -21.63 15.13 8.60
N GLN A 257 -21.66 14.21 9.56
CA GLN A 257 -20.51 13.97 10.42
C GLN A 257 -19.44 13.20 9.64
N THR A 258 -18.24 13.76 9.53
CA THR A 258 -17.07 13.08 8.98
C THR A 258 -16.20 12.50 10.10
N ARG A 259 -15.41 11.49 9.76
CA ARG A 259 -14.38 10.92 10.61
C ARG A 259 -13.08 10.78 9.83
N ARG A 260 -11.98 10.73 10.56
CA ARG A 260 -10.63 10.63 10.02
C ARG A 260 -9.92 9.43 10.60
N MET A 261 -9.23 8.70 9.75
CA MET A 261 -8.34 7.61 10.14
C MET A 261 -6.94 7.95 9.66
N LEU A 262 -5.97 7.83 10.56
CA LEU A 262 -4.56 7.95 10.25
C LEU A 262 -3.93 6.55 10.21
N ALA A 263 -3.19 6.27 9.16
CA ALA A 263 -2.41 5.05 9.01
C ALA A 263 -0.94 5.46 8.89
N VAL A 264 -0.11 5.08 9.87
CA VAL A 264 1.34 5.36 9.88
C VAL A 264 2.08 4.09 9.48
N LYS A 265 2.99 4.21 8.50
CA LYS A 265 3.69 3.04 7.94
C LYS A 265 4.57 2.37 9.01
N LYS A 266 4.45 1.06 9.14
CA LYS A 266 5.33 0.25 9.98
C LYS A 266 6.73 0.18 9.37
N HIS A 267 7.72 0.04 10.24
CA HIS A 267 9.09 -0.18 9.80
C HIS A 267 9.21 -1.44 8.92
N GLY A 268 10.09 -1.41 7.90
CA GLY A 268 10.31 -2.52 6.97
C GLY A 268 9.29 -2.65 5.83
N TYR A 269 8.16 -1.95 5.88
CA TYR A 269 7.19 -1.92 4.79
C TYR A 269 7.50 -0.79 3.80
N ARG A 270 7.03 -0.94 2.56
CA ARG A 270 7.14 0.08 1.51
C ARG A 270 5.84 0.88 1.36
N GLY A 271 5.92 2.01 0.64
CA GLY A 271 4.78 2.89 0.38
C GLY A 271 4.91 4.26 1.06
N PRO A 272 3.84 5.07 1.06
CA PRO A 272 3.80 6.39 1.71
C PRO A 272 4.19 6.32 3.19
N ALA A 273 4.74 7.40 3.74
CA ALA A 273 5.03 7.48 5.18
C ALA A 273 3.73 7.40 6.01
N GLU A 274 2.69 8.11 5.55
CA GLU A 274 1.39 8.18 6.21
C GLU A 274 0.26 8.20 5.17
N VAL A 275 -0.88 7.64 5.55
CA VAL A 275 -2.13 7.73 4.79
C VAL A 275 -3.23 8.23 5.71
N GLU A 276 -3.91 9.30 5.32
CA GLU A 276 -5.06 9.83 6.03
C GLU A 276 -6.33 9.61 5.21
N ILE A 277 -7.35 9.00 5.80
CA ILE A 277 -8.63 8.73 5.16
C ILE A 277 -9.70 9.56 5.86
N THR A 278 -10.36 10.44 5.12
CA THR A 278 -11.58 11.13 5.56
C THR A 278 -12.80 10.47 4.94
N TYR A 279 -13.78 10.14 5.77
CA TYR A 279 -14.96 9.39 5.34
C TYR A 279 -16.21 9.83 6.09
N ALA A 280 -17.38 9.59 5.49
CA ALA A 280 -18.67 9.87 6.11
C ALA A 280 -18.91 8.89 7.27
N ALA A 281 -19.17 9.41 8.48
CA ALA A 281 -19.31 8.57 9.67
C ALA A 281 -20.47 7.57 9.55
N SER A 282 -21.60 8.02 8.98
CA SER A 282 -22.81 7.21 8.82
C SER A 282 -22.66 6.07 7.82
N SER A 283 -22.05 6.32 6.66
CA SER A 283 -21.98 5.34 5.56
C SER A 283 -20.65 4.62 5.45
N GLY A 284 -19.55 5.17 5.96
CA GLY A 284 -18.20 4.66 5.69
C GLY A 284 -17.67 5.04 4.29
N GLN A 285 -18.41 5.85 3.53
CA GLN A 285 -17.98 6.30 2.20
C GLN A 285 -16.77 7.21 2.31
N ILE A 286 -15.71 6.86 1.59
CA ILE A 286 -14.50 7.69 1.51
C ILE A 286 -14.82 8.98 0.76
N ARG A 287 -14.49 10.12 1.38
CA ARG A 287 -14.58 11.46 0.78
C ARG A 287 -13.22 11.95 0.32
N GLN A 288 -12.18 11.61 1.05
CA GLN A 288 -10.83 12.05 0.75
C GLN A 288 -9.80 11.03 1.24
N VAL A 289 -8.72 10.86 0.48
CA VAL A 289 -7.54 10.10 0.90
C VAL A 289 -6.31 10.96 0.66
N ARG A 290 -5.49 11.16 1.67
CA ARG A 290 -4.23 11.90 1.57
C ARG A 290 -3.07 10.95 1.80
N PHE A 291 -2.07 11.05 0.93
CA PHE A 291 -0.86 10.25 0.99
C PHE A 291 0.31 11.20 1.25
N PHE A 292 1.11 10.89 2.27
CA PHE A 292 2.30 11.66 2.61
C PHE A 292 3.55 10.91 2.15
N GLU A 293 4.43 11.62 1.45
CA GLU A 293 5.70 11.08 0.92
C GLU A 293 5.47 9.76 0.14
N MET A 294 4.48 9.75 -0.75
CA MET A 294 4.21 8.59 -1.59
C MET A 294 5.28 8.50 -2.68
N PRO A 295 6.01 7.39 -2.80
CA PRO A 295 6.98 7.25 -3.86
C PRO A 295 6.32 7.24 -5.26
N TYR A 296 6.92 7.97 -6.18
CA TYR A 296 6.49 8.13 -7.56
C TYR A 296 7.68 8.30 -8.50
N GLY A 297 8.23 7.16 -8.95
CA GLY A 297 9.46 7.17 -9.74
C GLY A 297 10.64 7.67 -8.88
N PRO A 298 11.41 8.68 -9.32
CA PRO A 298 12.53 9.21 -8.54
C PRO A 298 12.10 10.19 -7.42
N GLU A 299 10.81 10.51 -7.31
CA GLU A 299 10.28 11.53 -6.39
C GLU A 299 9.40 10.90 -5.31
N ASP A 300 9.29 11.56 -4.17
CA ASP A 300 8.24 11.36 -3.18
C ASP A 300 7.24 12.51 -3.29
N VAL A 301 5.95 12.18 -3.42
CA VAL A 301 4.85 13.13 -3.60
C VAL A 301 3.87 13.05 -2.45
N THR A 302 3.54 14.21 -1.88
CA THR A 302 2.39 14.35 -0.97
C THR A 302 1.20 14.81 -1.78
N LEU A 303 0.14 13.99 -1.81
CA LEU A 303 -1.05 14.27 -2.62
C LEU A 303 -2.34 13.98 -1.87
N THR A 304 -3.42 14.53 -2.40
CA THR A 304 -4.78 14.33 -1.93
C THR A 304 -5.64 13.86 -3.08
N MET A 305 -6.44 12.83 -2.84
CA MET A 305 -7.54 12.39 -3.67
C MET A 305 -8.84 12.81 -3.03
N THR A 306 -9.66 13.60 -3.72
CA THR A 306 -10.98 14.05 -3.24
C THR A 306 -12.05 13.44 -4.13
N LEU A 307 -13.03 12.76 -3.52
CA LEU A 307 -14.20 12.26 -4.23
C LEU A 307 -15.01 13.45 -4.75
N VAL A 308 -15.10 13.56 -6.07
CA VAL A 308 -15.88 14.62 -6.74
C VAL A 308 -17.17 14.09 -7.34
N ASP A 309 -17.24 12.78 -7.59
CA ASP A 309 -18.43 12.16 -8.16
C ASP A 309 -18.54 10.66 -7.84
N ASP A 310 -19.76 10.15 -7.76
CA ASP A 310 -20.08 8.73 -7.51
C ASP A 310 -21.20 8.17 -8.39
N HIS A 311 -21.51 8.85 -9.51
CA HIS A 311 -22.47 8.34 -10.50
C HIS A 311 -21.90 7.21 -11.36
N ALA A 312 -22.80 6.36 -11.86
CA ALA A 312 -22.46 5.31 -12.82
C ALA A 312 -21.99 5.90 -14.15
N LEU A 313 -20.76 5.59 -14.53
CA LEU A 313 -20.14 5.91 -15.80
C LEU A 313 -20.66 4.98 -16.91
N PRO A 314 -20.51 5.36 -18.20
CA PRO A 314 -20.81 4.47 -19.31
C PRO A 314 -20.14 3.09 -19.19
N ALA A 315 -20.78 2.05 -19.75
CA ALA A 315 -20.26 0.69 -19.63
C ALA A 315 -18.87 0.55 -20.29
N ASP A 316 -18.70 1.20 -21.44
CA ASP A 316 -17.48 1.29 -22.26
C ASP A 316 -16.49 2.36 -21.78
N HIS A 317 -16.77 3.07 -20.68
CA HIS A 317 -15.88 4.12 -20.17
C HIS A 317 -14.48 3.58 -19.85
N PHE A 318 -14.33 2.34 -19.43
CA PHE A 318 -13.03 1.77 -19.06
C PHE A 318 -12.28 1.14 -20.25
N ASP A 319 -12.92 1.10 -21.42
CA ASP A 319 -12.32 0.61 -22.66
C ASP A 319 -11.49 1.70 -23.32
N TYR A 320 -10.35 1.32 -23.91
CA TYR A 320 -9.40 2.27 -24.48
C TYR A 320 -10.02 3.10 -25.62
N GLN A 321 -10.96 2.52 -26.37
CA GLN A 321 -11.65 3.16 -27.49
C GLN A 321 -12.41 4.43 -27.09
N SER A 322 -12.86 4.53 -25.84
CA SER A 322 -13.57 5.69 -25.31
C SER A 322 -12.64 6.88 -25.02
N HIS A 323 -11.32 6.69 -25.11
CA HIS A 323 -10.31 7.67 -24.66
C HIS A 323 -9.42 8.20 -25.79
N HIS A 324 -9.67 7.83 -27.04
CA HIS A 324 -8.91 8.35 -28.17
C HIS A 324 -9.75 8.47 -29.44
N GLU A 325 -9.27 9.30 -30.38
CA GLU A 325 -9.83 9.43 -31.72
C GLU A 325 -9.85 8.06 -32.44
N PRO A 326 -10.95 7.67 -33.12
CA PRO A 326 -11.07 6.35 -33.77
C PRO A 326 -9.99 6.05 -34.82
N HIS A 327 -9.36 7.08 -35.37
CA HIS A 327 -8.34 6.96 -36.40
C HIS A 327 -6.91 6.78 -35.85
N ARG A 328 -6.70 6.78 -34.53
CA ARG A 328 -5.36 6.55 -33.98
C ARG A 328 -4.93 5.10 -34.21
N ASN A 329 -3.66 4.94 -34.57
CA ASN A 329 -3.03 3.62 -34.62
C ASN A 329 -3.06 2.98 -33.24
N VAL A 330 -3.39 1.69 -33.20
CA VAL A 330 -3.42 0.88 -31.98
C VAL A 330 -2.40 -0.23 -32.12
N GLU A 331 -1.55 -0.39 -31.10
CA GLU A 331 -0.50 -1.39 -31.06
C GLU A 331 -0.68 -2.29 -29.83
N PHE A 332 -0.54 -3.60 -30.08
CA PHE A 332 -0.54 -4.61 -29.03
C PHE A 332 0.89 -4.86 -28.54
N GLU A 333 1.07 -4.95 -27.21
CA GLU A 333 2.34 -5.25 -26.56
C GLU A 333 2.45 -6.68 -26.03
#